data_AF-A0A9K3KJA1-F1
#
_entry.id   AF-A0A9K3KJA1-F1
#
_cell.length_a   1.000
_cell.length_b   1.000
_cell.length_c   1.000
_cell.angle_alpha   90.00
_cell.angle_beta   90.00
_cell.angle_gamma   90.00
#
_symmetry.space_group_name_H-M   'P 1'
#
loop_
_entity.id
_entity.type
_entity.pdbx_description
1 polymer ?
#
loop_
_entity_poly.entity_id
_entity_poly.type
_entity_poly.pdbx_seq_one_letter_code
_entity_poly.pdbx_strand_id
1 'polypeptide(L)'
;MRLGRAVGVVDGKVFKAYDYESSDFRPNMDLIREFVDEKATMWRLEWYNKLAIVEMCYHESDWFSENPVTCYISILEQLQKLHGKDLVHGDIRLMNLLTSGHIIDFDFVGREHYPEGLNQLDTDGCRHPEVEEAILCHRVKKLKLSKEHDTFSMAKVMKLFQVAEVEGQWWEEATVEVENGNLDAAIEVLKNHRSNVIALKLDVCL
;
A
#
# COMPACT_ATOMS: atom_id res chain seq x y z
N MET A 1 2.56 25.86 -13.41
CA MET A 1 2.81 25.28 -12.08
C MET A 1 1.99 23.99 -12.01
N ARG A 2 2.62 22.81 -12.05
CA ARG A 2 1.89 21.55 -11.84
C ARG A 2 1.62 21.45 -10.34
N LEU A 3 0.36 21.47 -9.94
CA LEU A 3 0.01 21.11 -8.57
C LEU A 3 0.31 19.61 -8.44
N GLY A 4 1.44 19.25 -7.84
CA GLY A 4 1.66 17.89 -7.38
C GLY A 4 0.54 17.49 -6.42
N ARG A 5 0.40 16.18 -6.14
CA ARG A 5 -0.51 15.70 -5.08
C ARG A 5 -0.20 16.46 -3.79
N ALA A 6 -1.11 17.33 -3.37
CA ALA A 6 -1.03 17.98 -2.07
C ALA A 6 -1.84 17.14 -1.08
N VAL A 7 -1.22 16.79 0.04
CA VAL A 7 -1.86 16.12 1.16
C VAL A 7 -1.80 17.05 2.37
N GLY A 8 -2.95 17.33 2.97
CA GLY A 8 -3.06 18.13 4.19
C GLY A 8 -3.85 17.39 5.26
N VAL A 9 -3.47 17.55 6.52
CA VAL A 9 -4.22 17.05 7.68
C VAL A 9 -4.81 18.24 8.44
N VAL A 10 -6.13 18.29 8.58
CA VAL A 10 -6.85 19.36 9.31
C VAL A 10 -7.98 18.71 10.09
N ASP A 11 -8.08 18.98 11.39
CA ASP A 11 -9.16 18.53 12.27
C ASP A 11 -9.45 17.01 12.18
N GLY A 12 -8.40 16.17 12.13
CA GLY A 12 -8.53 14.72 12.05
C GLY A 12 -8.97 14.20 10.68
N LYS A 13 -8.87 15.03 9.62
CA LYS A 13 -9.18 14.68 8.24
C LYS A 13 -7.96 14.81 7.35
N VAL A 14 -7.84 13.92 6.37
CA VAL A 14 -6.87 13.97 5.27
C VAL A 14 -7.57 14.52 4.04
N PHE A 15 -6.94 15.53 3.42
CA PHE A 15 -7.37 16.10 2.15
C PHE A 15 -6.31 15.80 1.09
N LYS A 16 -6.70 15.11 0.02
CA LYS A 16 -5.82 14.80 -1.11
C LYS A 16 -6.34 15.45 -2.39
N ALA A 17 -5.51 16.29 -3.00
CA ALA A 17 -5.83 16.98 -4.24
C ALA A 17 -5.36 16.20 -5.47
N TYR A 18 -6.23 16.12 -6.49
CA TYR A 18 -6.01 15.39 -7.73
C TYR A 18 -6.25 16.30 -8.94
N ASP A 19 -5.20 16.51 -9.74
CA ASP A 19 -5.30 17.18 -11.04
C ASP A 19 -5.60 16.15 -12.14
N TYR A 20 -6.79 16.25 -12.74
CA TYR A 20 -7.29 15.38 -13.78
C TYR A 20 -6.73 15.72 -15.17
N GLU A 21 -6.13 16.88 -15.40
CA GLU A 21 -5.52 17.20 -16.70
C GLU A 21 -4.09 16.73 -16.82
N SER A 22 -3.31 16.90 -15.76
CA SER A 22 -1.86 16.73 -15.84
C SER A 22 -1.37 15.41 -15.25
N SER A 23 -2.25 14.68 -14.56
CA SER A 23 -1.87 13.50 -13.81
C SER A 23 -2.55 12.27 -14.38
N ASP A 24 -1.76 11.23 -14.57
CA ASP A 24 -2.24 9.86 -14.70
C ASP A 24 -2.62 9.33 -13.32
N PHE A 25 -3.19 10.09 -12.39
CA PHE A 25 -3.57 9.55 -11.07
C PHE A 25 -5.04 9.87 -10.80
N ARG A 26 -5.78 8.87 -10.32
CA ARG A 26 -7.23 8.98 -10.10
C ARG A 26 -7.58 8.30 -8.79
N PRO A 27 -8.31 8.98 -7.88
CA PRO A 27 -8.75 8.33 -6.66
C PRO A 27 -9.75 7.22 -7.01
N ASN A 28 -9.59 6.06 -6.39
CA ASN A 28 -10.61 5.02 -6.44
C ASN A 28 -11.52 5.14 -5.22
N MET A 29 -12.59 5.95 -5.35
CA MET A 29 -13.48 6.26 -4.22
C MET A 29 -14.21 5.03 -3.66
N ASP A 30 -14.48 4.02 -4.49
CA ASP A 30 -15.13 2.79 -4.03
C ASP A 30 -14.21 2.02 -3.10
N LEU A 31 -12.93 1.88 -3.47
CA LEU A 31 -11.93 1.21 -2.62
C LEU A 31 -11.56 2.03 -1.39
N ILE A 32 -11.45 3.36 -1.52
CA ILE A 32 -11.22 4.23 -0.35
C ILE A 32 -12.36 4.07 0.67
N ARG A 33 -13.61 4.04 0.20
CA ARG A 33 -14.76 3.83 1.10
C ARG A 33 -14.82 2.44 1.69
N GLU A 34 -14.48 1.43 0.89
CA GLU A 34 -14.52 0.05 1.33
C GLU A 34 -13.41 -0.27 2.34
N PHE A 35 -12.21 0.29 2.15
CA PHE A 35 -11.02 -0.12 2.88
C PHE A 35 -10.50 0.90 3.86
N VAL A 36 -10.85 2.18 3.77
CA VAL A 36 -10.21 3.24 4.59
C VAL A 36 -11.23 4.04 5.38
N ASP A 37 -12.24 4.58 4.72
CA ASP A 37 -13.26 5.44 5.34
C ASP A 37 -14.56 5.40 4.54
N GLU A 38 -15.57 4.68 5.03
CA GLU A 38 -16.90 4.57 4.43
C GLU A 38 -17.55 5.93 4.14
N LYS A 39 -17.16 6.97 4.89
CA LYS A 39 -17.69 8.34 4.79
C LYS A 39 -16.85 9.23 3.88
N ALA A 40 -15.82 8.69 3.24
CA ALA A 40 -14.95 9.46 2.36
C ALA A 40 -15.77 10.18 1.27
N THR A 41 -15.48 11.47 1.11
CA THR A 41 -16.16 12.32 0.14
C THR A 41 -15.18 12.81 -0.93
N MET A 42 -15.71 13.20 -2.07
CA MET A 42 -14.93 13.82 -3.13
C MET A 42 -15.68 15.04 -3.64
N TRP A 43 -15.03 16.20 -3.61
CA TRP A 43 -15.54 17.42 -4.22
C TRP A 43 -14.82 17.68 -5.52
N ARG A 44 -15.59 18.12 -6.52
CA ARG A 44 -15.06 18.65 -7.78
C ARG A 44 -15.31 20.14 -7.79
N LEU A 45 -14.27 20.93 -8.09
CA LEU A 45 -14.41 22.37 -8.18
C LEU A 45 -14.99 22.73 -9.56
N GLU A 46 -16.25 23.15 -9.63
CA GLU A 46 -16.96 23.37 -10.92
C GLU A 46 -16.30 24.42 -11.83
N TRP A 47 -15.71 25.46 -11.24
CA TRP A 47 -14.99 26.52 -11.96
C TRP A 47 -13.62 26.07 -12.46
N TYR A 48 -13.16 24.90 -12.02
CA TYR A 48 -11.93 24.26 -12.42
C TYR A 48 -12.15 22.74 -12.44
N ASN A 49 -12.94 22.26 -13.42
CA ASN A 49 -13.39 20.86 -13.66
C ASN A 49 -12.28 19.77 -13.67
N LYS A 50 -11.06 20.19 -13.40
CA LYS A 50 -9.80 19.49 -13.50
C LYS A 50 -9.24 19.19 -12.12
N LEU A 51 -9.76 19.78 -11.04
CA LEU A 51 -9.32 19.51 -9.68
C LEU A 51 -10.41 18.77 -8.90
N ALA A 52 -10.05 17.63 -8.32
CA ALA A 52 -10.83 16.95 -7.31
C ALA A 52 -10.09 16.96 -5.97
N ILE A 53 -10.85 17.09 -4.88
CA ILE A 53 -10.34 16.97 -3.52
C ILE A 53 -11.06 15.79 -2.89
N VAL A 54 -10.29 14.82 -2.42
CA VAL A 54 -10.81 13.72 -1.61
C VAL A 54 -10.61 14.07 -0.14
N GLU A 55 -11.66 13.94 0.65
CA GLU A 55 -11.61 13.99 2.12
C GLU A 55 -11.85 12.58 2.67
N MET A 56 -11.01 12.19 3.61
CA MET A 56 -11.15 10.95 4.37
C MET A 56 -10.66 11.14 5.80
N CYS A 57 -11.01 10.22 6.70
CA CYS A 57 -10.52 10.21 8.07
C CYS A 57 -8.99 10.06 8.10
N TYR A 58 -8.37 10.83 8.99
CA TYR A 58 -6.97 10.61 9.32
C TYR A 58 -6.84 9.37 10.17
N HIS A 59 -5.93 8.50 9.75
CA HIS A 59 -5.52 7.33 10.49
C HIS A 59 -4.07 7.56 10.89
N GLU A 60 -3.83 7.66 12.20
CA GLU A 60 -2.48 7.72 12.72
C GLU A 60 -1.75 6.40 12.42
N SER A 61 -0.48 6.49 12.04
CA SER A 61 0.34 5.33 11.75
C SER A 61 1.73 5.54 12.34
N ASP A 62 2.16 4.59 13.17
CA ASP A 62 3.48 4.60 13.82
C ASP A 62 4.17 3.23 13.71
N TRP A 63 4.91 3.05 12.63
CA TRP A 63 5.67 1.84 12.37
C TRP A 63 6.96 1.72 13.21
N PHE A 64 7.36 2.78 13.94
CA PHE A 64 8.55 2.76 14.80
C PHE A 64 8.29 2.10 16.16
N SER A 65 7.03 2.10 16.60
CA SER A 65 6.58 1.38 17.79
C SER A 65 6.37 -0.11 17.52
N GLU A 66 6.23 -0.90 18.59
CA GLU A 66 5.73 -2.27 18.49
C GLU A 66 4.29 -2.27 17.97
N ASN A 67 4.05 -3.11 16.98
CA ASN A 67 2.78 -3.23 16.30
C ASN A 67 2.22 -4.66 16.45
N PRO A 68 0.92 -4.82 16.72
CA PRO A 68 0.34 -6.15 16.84
C PRO A 68 0.28 -6.84 15.48
N VAL A 69 0.55 -8.15 15.43
CA VAL A 69 0.47 -8.96 14.20
C VAL A 69 -0.89 -8.84 13.50
N THR A 70 -1.95 -8.53 14.24
CA THR A 70 -3.30 -8.31 13.70
C THR A 70 -3.39 -7.18 12.66
N CYS A 71 -2.49 -6.20 12.67
CA CYS A 71 -2.48 -5.16 11.63
C CYS A 71 -2.10 -5.77 10.26
N TYR A 72 -1.10 -6.66 10.22
CA TYR A 72 -0.72 -7.35 8.98
C TYR A 72 -1.76 -8.36 8.52
N ILE A 73 -2.43 -9.07 9.45
CA ILE A 73 -3.58 -9.92 9.07
C ILE A 73 -4.62 -9.10 8.32
N SER A 74 -4.99 -7.93 8.86
CA SER A 74 -5.99 -7.04 8.23
C SER A 74 -5.53 -6.53 6.86
N ILE A 75 -4.24 -6.18 6.72
CA ILE A 75 -3.65 -5.74 5.45
C ILE A 75 -3.68 -6.87 4.42
N LEU A 76 -3.27 -8.09 4.78
CA LEU A 76 -3.26 -9.24 3.87
C LEU A 76 -4.68 -9.64 3.44
N GLU A 77 -5.67 -9.57 4.36
CA GLU A 77 -7.07 -9.82 4.03
C GLU A 77 -7.61 -8.77 3.03
N GLN A 78 -7.21 -7.50 3.15
CA GLN A 78 -7.55 -6.46 2.17
C GLN A 78 -6.90 -6.72 0.81
N LEU A 79 -5.62 -7.08 0.79
CA LEU A 79 -4.90 -7.40 -0.45
C LEU A 79 -5.52 -8.62 -1.14
N GLN A 80 -5.86 -9.66 -0.37
CA GLN A 80 -6.56 -10.83 -0.86
C GLN A 80 -7.91 -10.46 -1.47
N LYS A 81 -8.71 -9.62 -0.79
CA LYS A 81 -10.00 -9.15 -1.30
C LYS A 81 -9.83 -8.35 -2.60
N LEU A 82 -8.78 -7.55 -2.71
CA LEU A 82 -8.44 -6.80 -3.92
C LEU A 82 -8.13 -7.75 -5.08
N HIS A 83 -7.24 -8.71 -4.86
CA HIS A 83 -6.83 -9.72 -5.84
C HIS A 83 -7.97 -10.64 -6.26
N GLY A 84 -8.90 -10.93 -5.35
CA GLY A 84 -10.13 -11.69 -5.61
C GLY A 84 -11.11 -10.96 -6.54
N LYS A 85 -11.01 -9.63 -6.66
CA LYS A 85 -11.74 -8.80 -7.64
C LYS A 85 -10.96 -8.59 -8.95
N ASP A 86 -9.85 -9.30 -9.12
CA ASP A 86 -8.89 -9.11 -10.22
C ASP A 86 -8.32 -7.69 -10.29
N LEU A 87 -8.18 -7.05 -9.13
CA LEU A 87 -7.58 -5.74 -8.96
C LEU A 87 -6.18 -5.89 -8.38
N VAL A 88 -5.26 -5.07 -8.86
CA VAL A 88 -3.87 -4.98 -8.39
C VAL A 88 -3.66 -3.60 -7.78
N HIS A 89 -3.05 -3.52 -6.60
CA HIS A 89 -2.74 -2.27 -5.94
C HIS A 89 -1.72 -1.46 -6.73
N GLY A 90 -0.61 -2.10 -7.13
CA GLY A 90 0.46 -1.51 -7.93
C GLY A 90 1.46 -0.68 -7.11
N ASP A 91 1.08 -0.15 -5.95
CA ASP A 91 1.99 0.65 -5.13
C ASP A 91 2.10 0.16 -3.68
N ILE A 92 2.31 -1.13 -3.47
CA ILE A 92 2.57 -1.65 -2.12
C ILE A 92 3.98 -1.20 -1.67
N ARG A 93 4.01 -0.50 -0.53
CA ARG A 93 5.18 0.05 0.17
C ARG A 93 4.73 0.43 1.59
N LEU A 94 5.66 0.51 2.54
CA LEU A 94 5.33 0.77 3.94
C LEU A 94 4.56 2.08 4.14
N MET A 95 4.89 3.14 3.39
CA MET A 95 4.19 4.42 3.45
C MET A 95 2.73 4.38 2.97
N ASN A 96 2.34 3.31 2.26
CA ASN A 96 0.96 3.07 1.81
C ASN A 96 0.24 2.04 2.70
N LEU A 97 0.82 1.69 3.86
CA LEU A 97 0.22 0.85 4.88
C LEU A 97 0.08 1.62 6.20
N LEU A 98 -1.01 1.36 6.91
CA LEU A 98 -1.27 1.98 8.21
C LEU A 98 -1.20 0.94 9.33
N THR A 99 -0.68 1.33 10.50
CA THR A 99 -0.63 0.45 11.69
C THR A 99 -2.01 0.06 12.22
N SER A 100 -3.05 0.82 11.87
CA SER A 100 -4.46 0.44 12.07
C SER A 100 -4.91 -0.73 11.18
N GLY A 101 -4.04 -1.26 10.31
CA GLY A 101 -4.31 -2.43 9.50
C GLY A 101 -4.98 -2.13 8.16
N HIS A 102 -4.65 -0.99 7.54
CA HIS A 102 -5.27 -0.53 6.29
C HIS A 102 -4.26 -0.34 5.17
N ILE A 103 -4.68 -0.67 3.93
CA ILE A 103 -3.99 -0.28 2.70
C ILE A 103 -4.57 1.07 2.22
N ILE A 104 -3.70 1.99 1.78
CA ILE A 104 -4.09 3.29 1.24
C ILE A 104 -3.42 3.56 -0.12
N ASP A 105 -3.79 4.68 -0.75
CA ASP A 105 -3.26 5.12 -2.06
C ASP A 105 -3.62 4.21 -3.25
N PHE A 106 -4.92 3.91 -3.41
CA PHE A 106 -5.49 3.11 -4.50
C PHE A 106 -5.44 3.75 -5.90
N ASP A 107 -4.53 4.68 -6.15
CA ASP A 107 -4.55 5.51 -7.37
C ASP A 107 -4.16 4.75 -8.66
N PHE A 108 -3.51 3.59 -8.49
CA PHE A 108 -3.15 2.69 -9.58
C PHE A 108 -4.15 1.57 -9.84
N VAL A 109 -5.11 1.38 -8.93
CA VAL A 109 -6.01 0.24 -9.01
C VAL A 109 -6.96 0.35 -10.20
N GLY A 110 -7.10 -0.75 -10.94
CA GLY A 110 -7.93 -0.83 -12.13
C GLY A 110 -7.23 -0.38 -13.42
N ARG A 111 -5.92 -0.14 -13.36
CA ARG A 111 -5.10 0.15 -14.54
C ARG A 111 -4.56 -1.12 -15.14
N GLU A 112 -4.33 -1.05 -16.45
CA GLU A 112 -3.61 -2.11 -17.15
C GLU A 112 -2.09 -2.00 -16.96
N HIS A 113 -1.53 -0.79 -16.91
CA HIS A 113 -0.08 -0.54 -16.89
C HIS A 113 0.33 0.50 -15.84
N TYR A 114 1.58 0.41 -15.39
CA TYR A 114 2.18 1.38 -14.47
C TYR A 114 2.34 2.77 -15.10
N PRO A 115 2.39 3.87 -14.32
CA PRO A 115 2.66 5.20 -14.85
C PRO A 115 4.15 5.41 -15.18
N GLU A 116 4.44 6.33 -16.11
CA GLU A 116 5.81 6.67 -16.54
C GLU A 116 6.68 7.30 -15.43
N GLY A 117 6.06 7.80 -14.35
CA GLY A 117 6.72 8.41 -13.19
C GLY A 117 6.82 7.51 -11.96
N LEU A 118 6.67 6.19 -12.10
CA LEU A 118 6.88 5.27 -10.98
C LEU A 118 8.36 5.28 -10.58
N ASN A 119 8.63 5.54 -9.31
CA ASN A 119 9.98 5.57 -8.77
C ASN A 119 10.40 4.21 -8.20
N GLN A 120 11.72 3.98 -8.18
CA GLN A 120 12.32 2.95 -7.34
C GLN A 120 12.04 3.26 -5.85
N LEU A 121 12.10 2.22 -5.01
CA LEU A 121 11.94 2.37 -3.56
C LEU A 121 13.31 2.26 -2.89
N ASP A 122 13.61 3.22 -2.01
CA ASP A 122 14.91 3.29 -1.36
C ASP A 122 14.88 2.75 0.08
N THR A 123 13.82 3.05 0.83
CA THR A 123 13.80 2.83 2.29
C THR A 123 12.56 2.09 2.81
N ASP A 124 11.44 2.17 2.09
CA ASP A 124 10.12 1.75 2.60
C ASP A 124 9.55 0.51 1.88
N GLY A 125 10.41 -0.27 1.21
CA GLY A 125 10.05 -1.51 0.55
C GLY A 125 10.94 -1.78 -0.67
N CYS A 126 10.53 -2.72 -1.52
CA CYS A 126 11.14 -2.93 -2.84
C CYS A 126 10.07 -3.23 -3.88
N ARG A 127 10.31 -2.86 -5.14
CA ARG A 127 9.47 -3.30 -6.26
C ARG A 127 9.90 -4.68 -6.73
N HIS A 128 8.96 -5.38 -7.35
CA HIS A 128 9.27 -6.63 -8.06
C HIS A 128 10.41 -6.41 -9.08
N PRO A 129 11.37 -7.36 -9.25
CA PRO A 129 12.54 -7.14 -10.10
C PRO A 129 12.21 -6.74 -11.54
N GLU A 130 11.10 -7.27 -12.09
CA GLU A 130 10.60 -6.88 -13.42
C GLU A 130 10.18 -5.40 -13.47
N VAL A 131 9.59 -4.88 -12.40
CA VAL A 131 9.20 -3.47 -12.29
C VAL A 131 10.44 -2.59 -12.18
N GLU A 132 11.41 -2.96 -11.35
CA GLU A 132 12.70 -2.27 -11.25
C GLU A 132 13.41 -2.20 -12.61
N GLU A 133 13.52 -3.33 -13.31
CA GLU A 133 14.12 -3.38 -14.65
C GLU A 133 13.36 -2.47 -15.63
N ALA A 134 12.02 -2.50 -15.58
CA ALA A 134 11.20 -1.67 -16.44
C ALA A 134 11.35 -0.16 -16.14
N ILE A 135 11.54 0.23 -14.87
CA ILE A 135 11.87 1.61 -14.48
C ILE A 135 13.23 2.01 -15.09
N LEU A 136 14.27 1.22 -14.81
CA LEU A 136 15.64 1.49 -15.28
C LEU A 136 15.75 1.57 -16.80
N CYS A 137 14.98 0.75 -17.52
CA CYS A 137 14.95 0.73 -18.98
C CYS A 137 13.96 1.73 -19.58
N HIS A 138 13.29 2.57 -18.79
CA HIS A 138 12.23 3.49 -19.24
C HIS A 138 11.09 2.80 -20.02
N ARG A 139 10.75 1.57 -19.59
CA ARG A 139 9.68 0.72 -20.17
C ARG A 139 8.50 0.51 -19.23
N VAL A 140 8.51 1.10 -18.02
CA VAL A 140 7.50 0.89 -16.97
C VAL A 140 6.06 1.11 -17.46
N LYS A 141 5.81 2.08 -18.34
CA LYS A 141 4.47 2.33 -18.92
C LYS A 141 3.90 1.23 -19.82
N LYS A 142 4.73 0.26 -20.20
CA LYS A 142 4.34 -0.92 -20.99
C LYS A 142 4.27 -2.18 -20.12
N LEU A 143 4.71 -2.10 -18.87
CA LEU A 143 4.64 -3.22 -17.95
C LEU A 143 3.24 -3.28 -17.36
N LYS A 144 2.61 -4.45 -17.49
CA LYS A 144 1.28 -4.69 -16.94
C LYS A 144 1.36 -4.81 -15.42
N LEU A 145 0.35 -4.28 -14.72
CA LEU A 145 0.21 -4.56 -13.29
C LEU A 145 -0.09 -6.05 -13.10
N SER A 146 0.53 -6.67 -12.09
CA SER A 146 0.29 -8.07 -11.77
C SER A 146 0.17 -8.28 -10.25
N LYS A 147 -0.54 -9.33 -9.86
CA LYS A 147 -0.73 -9.68 -8.43
C LYS A 147 0.61 -10.06 -7.79
N GLU A 148 1.47 -10.70 -8.55
CA GLU A 148 2.84 -11.04 -8.15
C GLU A 148 3.68 -9.81 -7.81
N HIS A 149 3.42 -8.67 -8.47
CA HIS A 149 4.09 -7.42 -8.12
C HIS A 149 3.69 -6.94 -6.71
N ASP A 150 2.39 -6.98 -6.39
CA ASP A 150 1.90 -6.62 -5.07
C ASP A 150 2.42 -7.56 -3.98
N THR A 151 2.34 -8.88 -4.21
CA THR A 151 2.72 -9.87 -3.19
C THR A 151 4.22 -9.87 -2.93
N PHE A 152 5.05 -9.69 -3.97
CA PHE A 152 6.47 -9.46 -3.79
C PHE A 152 6.73 -8.21 -2.94
N SER A 153 6.16 -7.07 -3.31
CA SER A 153 6.37 -5.82 -2.57
C SER A 153 5.88 -5.92 -1.12
N MET A 154 4.76 -6.60 -0.88
CA MET A 154 4.23 -6.85 0.46
C MET A 154 5.21 -7.68 1.30
N ALA A 155 5.76 -8.76 0.75
CA ALA A 155 6.76 -9.58 1.44
C ALA A 155 8.03 -8.77 1.76
N LYS A 156 8.46 -7.87 0.87
CA LYS A 156 9.62 -6.99 1.13
C LYS A 156 9.32 -5.99 2.25
N VAL A 157 8.11 -5.47 2.34
CA VAL A 157 7.68 -4.65 3.47
C VAL A 157 7.71 -5.46 4.78
N MET A 158 7.18 -6.69 4.79
CA MET A 158 7.25 -7.58 5.98
C MET A 158 8.70 -7.84 6.44
N LYS A 159 9.65 -7.95 5.50
CA LYS A 159 11.08 -8.14 5.80
C LYS A 159 11.74 -6.94 6.47
N LEU A 160 11.11 -5.76 6.49
CA LEU A 160 11.56 -4.59 7.25
C LEU A 160 11.33 -4.78 8.77
N PHE A 161 10.51 -5.75 9.17
CA PHE A 161 10.13 -5.99 10.54
C PHE A 161 10.77 -7.26 11.11
N GLN A 162 10.88 -7.29 12.44
CA GLN A 162 11.31 -8.43 13.22
C GLN A 162 10.31 -8.69 14.35
N VAL A 163 10.21 -9.95 14.77
CA VAL A 163 9.45 -10.34 15.96
C VAL A 163 10.31 -10.09 17.19
N ALA A 164 9.71 -9.63 18.28
CA ALA A 164 10.43 -9.41 19.55
C ALA A 164 10.89 -10.72 20.23
N GLU A 165 10.31 -11.87 19.87
CA GLU A 165 10.55 -13.16 20.52
C GLU A 165 11.61 -14.03 19.80
N VAL A 166 12.23 -14.94 20.55
CA VAL A 166 13.32 -15.83 20.10
C VAL A 166 12.85 -16.83 19.03
N GLU A 167 11.55 -17.15 18.96
CA GLU A 167 10.95 -18.08 17.99
C GLU A 167 10.30 -17.32 16.81
N GLY A 168 11.04 -16.45 16.14
CA GLY A 168 10.54 -15.64 15.01
C GLY A 168 10.39 -16.36 13.65
N GLN A 169 10.56 -17.68 13.60
CA GLN A 169 10.58 -18.43 12.33
C GLN A 169 9.24 -18.34 11.57
N TRP A 170 8.12 -18.33 12.29
CA TRP A 170 6.78 -18.21 11.71
C TRP A 170 6.58 -16.89 10.93
N TRP A 171 7.30 -15.82 11.27
CA TRP A 171 7.23 -14.55 10.53
C TRP A 171 7.89 -14.67 9.17
N GLU A 172 9.05 -15.34 9.09
CA GLU A 172 9.70 -15.63 7.82
C GLU A 172 8.87 -16.60 6.99
N GLU A 173 8.27 -17.63 7.61
CA GLU A 173 7.35 -18.55 6.94
C GLU A 173 6.15 -17.81 6.33
N ALA A 174 5.45 -16.98 7.10
CA ALA A 174 4.36 -16.15 6.58
C ALA A 174 4.83 -15.23 5.44
N THR A 175 6.00 -14.63 5.59
CA THR A 175 6.60 -13.76 4.57
C THR A 175 6.89 -14.50 3.26
N VAL A 176 7.41 -15.73 3.34
CA VAL A 176 7.65 -16.59 2.17
C VAL A 176 6.33 -16.97 1.49
N GLU A 177 5.28 -17.28 2.25
CA GLU A 177 3.95 -17.54 1.70
C GLU A 177 3.39 -16.30 0.98
N VAL A 178 3.56 -15.10 1.55
CA VAL A 178 3.20 -13.85 0.86
C VAL A 178 4.02 -13.71 -0.44
N GLU A 179 5.35 -13.87 -0.41
CA GLU A 179 6.20 -13.72 -1.59
C GLU A 179 5.79 -14.69 -2.73
N ASN A 180 5.34 -15.90 -2.37
CA ASN A 180 4.84 -16.92 -3.31
C ASN A 180 3.39 -16.69 -3.78
N GLY A 181 2.72 -15.64 -3.30
CA GLY A 181 1.33 -15.34 -3.64
C GLY A 181 0.27 -16.12 -2.85
N ASN A 182 0.67 -16.88 -1.84
CA ASN A 182 -0.20 -17.73 -1.02
C ASN A 182 -0.76 -16.95 0.18
N LEU A 183 -1.56 -15.92 -0.08
CA LEU A 183 -2.08 -15.04 0.98
C LEU A 183 -2.89 -15.79 2.07
N ASP A 184 -3.67 -16.81 1.70
CA ASP A 184 -4.40 -17.65 2.66
C ASP A 184 -3.48 -18.35 3.66
N ALA A 185 -2.40 -18.95 3.17
CA ALA A 185 -1.43 -19.67 4.00
C ALA A 185 -0.70 -18.70 4.94
N ALA A 186 -0.28 -17.54 4.42
CA ALA A 186 0.33 -16.49 5.22
C ALA A 186 -0.60 -16.00 6.34
N ILE A 187 -1.86 -15.70 6.01
CA ILE A 187 -2.87 -15.25 6.98
C ILE A 187 -3.07 -16.30 8.08
N GLU A 188 -3.13 -17.58 7.73
CA GLU A 188 -3.30 -18.66 8.70
C GLU A 188 -2.11 -18.78 9.66
N VAL A 189 -0.88 -18.68 9.15
CA VAL A 189 0.33 -18.63 9.98
C VAL A 189 0.27 -17.46 10.96
N LEU A 190 -0.10 -16.26 10.49
CA LEU A 190 -0.21 -15.07 11.34
C LEU A 190 -1.34 -15.18 12.37
N LYS A 191 -2.48 -15.78 12.03
CA LYS A 191 -3.62 -15.99 12.95
C LYS A 191 -3.24 -16.84 14.16
N ASN A 192 -2.37 -17.84 13.97
CA ASN A 192 -1.83 -18.66 15.06
C ASN A 192 -0.91 -17.88 16.01
N HIS A 193 -0.43 -16.70 15.59
CA HIS A 193 0.51 -15.85 16.34
C HIS A 193 -0.04 -14.44 16.59
N ARG A 194 -1.36 -14.25 16.50
CA ARG A 194 -2.03 -12.94 16.55
C ARG A 194 -1.79 -12.13 17.83
N SER A 195 -1.39 -12.77 18.94
CA SER A 195 -1.07 -12.12 20.20
C SER A 195 0.33 -11.49 20.22
N ASN A 196 1.16 -11.80 19.23
CA ASN A 196 2.53 -11.35 19.18
C ASN A 196 2.62 -9.93 18.61
N VAL A 197 3.76 -9.31 18.86
CA VAL A 197 4.11 -7.99 18.33
C VAL A 197 5.33 -8.08 17.43
N ILE A 198 5.38 -7.16 16.47
CA ILE A 198 6.48 -6.96 15.54
C ILE A 198 6.98 -5.52 15.67
N ALA A 199 8.25 -5.30 15.41
CA ALA A 199 8.86 -3.98 15.40
C ALA A 199 9.70 -3.81 14.13
N LEU A 200 9.83 -2.57 13.67
CA LEU A 200 10.76 -2.26 12.58
C LEU A 200 12.19 -2.62 13.02
N LYS A 201 12.98 -3.21 12.12
CA LYS A 201 14.38 -3.52 12.43
C LYS A 201 15.17 -2.22 12.60
N LEU A 202 16.07 -2.21 13.59
CA LEU A 202 16.84 -1.02 13.98
C LEU A 202 17.78 -0.48 12.88
N ASP A 203 18.07 -1.29 11.85
CA ASP A 203 18.91 -0.93 10.71
C ASP A 203 18.14 -0.36 9.52
N VAL A 204 16.80 -0.25 9.61
CA VAL A 204 15.98 0.39 8.57
C VAL A 204 15.93 1.89 8.80
N CYS A 205 16.64 2.65 7.97
CA CYS A 205 16.50 4.11 7.88
C CYS A 205 15.36 4.43 6.91
N LEU A 206 14.20 4.88 7.42
CA LEU A 206 13.07 5.35 6.60
C LEU A 206 13.26 6.76 6.05
#